data_AF-A0A200H4X9-F1
#
_entry.id   AF-A0A200H4X9-F1
#
_cell.length_a   1.000
_cell.length_b   1.000
_cell.length_c   1.000
_cell.angle_alpha   90.00
_cell.angle_beta   90.00
_cell.angle_gamma   90.00
#
_symmetry.space_group_name_H-M   'P 1'
#
loop_
_entity.id
_entity.type
_entity.pdbx_description
1 polymer ?
#
loop_
_entity_poly.entity_id
_entity_poly.type
_entity_poly.pdbx_seq_one_letter_code
_entity_poly.pdbx_strand_id
1 'polypeptide(L)'
;MFFDVTVEIPKGERNKYELDHKTHRLRLDRTLFTSMQYPADYGFIDDSLGQDGDPLDALVILPFPTFPGCVIECRAIGMFTMTDEAGGDDKILCVPSTDPRQEHLQDIGDVAQFDLSEIQHFFESYKALEPGKSVEEGSHWVGRAEAEVEIEASFQRFRDNGGY
;
A
#
# COMPACT_ATOMS: atom_id res chain seq x y z
N MET A 1 -10.86 -8.62 -9.31
CA MET A 1 -10.75 -9.34 -8.01
C MET A 1 -11.22 -8.42 -6.88
N PHE A 2 -11.70 -8.98 -5.76
CA PHE A 2 -12.01 -8.22 -4.52
C PHE A 2 -11.19 -8.79 -3.36
N PHE A 3 -10.80 -7.95 -2.42
CA PHE A 3 -9.97 -8.30 -1.27
C PHE A 3 -10.13 -7.25 -0.16
N ASP A 4 -9.85 -7.64 1.08
CA ASP A 4 -9.90 -6.73 2.22
C ASP A 4 -8.54 -6.06 2.44
N VAL A 5 -8.57 -4.76 2.72
CA VAL A 5 -7.41 -3.97 3.13
C VAL A 5 -7.62 -3.51 4.56
N THR A 6 -6.68 -3.86 5.44
CA THR A 6 -6.61 -3.31 6.81
C THR A 6 -5.76 -2.05 6.78
N VAL A 7 -6.39 -0.89 7.04
CA VAL A 7 -5.70 0.40 7.06
C VAL A 7 -4.84 0.53 8.33
N GLU A 8 -3.57 0.86 8.18
CA GLU A 8 -2.66 1.15 9.29
C GLU A 8 -2.49 2.66 9.48
N ILE A 9 -2.37 3.40 8.37
CA ILE A 9 -1.99 4.80 8.36
C ILE A 9 -3.00 5.59 7.51
N PRO A 10 -3.90 6.37 8.14
CA PRO A 10 -4.80 7.24 7.41
C PRO A 10 -4.06 8.32 6.61
N LYS A 11 -4.66 8.76 5.50
CA LYS A 11 -4.18 9.88 4.70
C LYS A 11 -3.90 11.11 5.56
N GLY A 12 -2.76 11.75 5.33
CA GLY A 12 -2.34 12.98 6.02
C GLY A 12 -1.53 12.72 7.29
N GLU A 13 -1.36 11.47 7.71
CA GLU A 13 -0.59 11.15 8.92
C GLU A 13 0.93 11.16 8.70
N ARG A 14 1.64 11.48 9.78
CA ARG A 14 3.11 11.40 9.88
C ARG A 14 3.58 10.31 10.82
N ASN A 15 2.67 9.72 11.58
CA ASN A 15 2.97 8.56 12.39
C ASN A 15 2.83 7.31 11.52
N LYS A 16 3.92 6.57 11.39
CA LYS A 16 3.93 5.25 10.77
C LYS A 16 3.46 4.24 11.82
N TYR A 17 2.21 3.83 11.70
CA TYR A 17 1.66 2.72 12.45
C TYR A 17 1.89 1.42 11.69
N GLU A 18 2.01 0.33 12.43
CA GLU A 18 2.08 -1.03 11.89
C GLU A 18 1.27 -1.96 12.79
N LEU A 19 0.60 -2.93 12.20
CA LEU A 19 -0.07 -4.01 12.90
C LEU A 19 0.95 -5.12 13.18
N ASP A 20 1.12 -5.45 14.45
CA ASP A 20 1.87 -6.65 14.83
C ASP A 20 1.01 -7.88 14.51
N HIS A 21 1.29 -8.60 13.43
CA HIS A 21 0.51 -9.78 12.99
C HIS A 21 0.46 -10.93 14.00
N LYS A 22 1.37 -10.97 14.98
CA LYS A 22 1.36 -11.97 16.05
C LYS A 22 0.46 -11.58 17.21
N THR A 23 0.40 -10.28 17.53
CA THR A 23 -0.38 -9.78 18.68
C THR A 23 -1.68 -9.08 18.30
N HIS A 24 -1.90 -8.83 17.01
CA HIS A 24 -3.01 -8.06 16.43
C HIS A 24 -3.18 -6.68 17.09
N ARG A 25 -2.05 -6.04 17.42
CA ARG A 25 -2.03 -4.71 18.03
C ARG A 25 -1.36 -3.73 17.10
N LEU A 26 -1.99 -2.58 16.93
CA LEU A 26 -1.37 -1.43 16.29
C LEU A 26 -0.26 -0.89 17.18
N ARG A 27 0.89 -0.66 16.56
CA ARG A 27 2.08 -0.12 17.18
C ARG A 27 2.50 1.11 16.39
N LEU A 28 2.88 2.17 17.09
CA LEU A 28 3.63 3.24 16.48
C LEU A 28 5.06 2.73 16.25
N ASP A 29 5.43 2.50 15.00
CA ASP A 29 6.82 2.19 14.64
C ASP A 29 7.67 3.45 14.82
N ARG A 30 7.32 4.53 14.11
CA ARG A 30 8.00 5.82 14.21
C ARG A 30 7.15 6.98 13.70
N THR A 31 7.55 8.20 14.02
CA THR A 31 7.13 9.38 13.26
C THR A 31 8.11 9.59 12.10
N LEU A 32 7.63 9.91 10.91
CA LEU A 32 8.47 10.13 9.73
C LEU A 32 9.53 11.23 9.98
N PHE A 33 10.75 10.98 9.47
CA PHE A 33 11.89 11.88 9.63
C PHE A 33 11.81 13.11 8.73
N THR A 34 11.01 13.03 7.67
CA THR A 34 10.70 14.13 6.76
C THR A 34 9.41 14.85 7.19
N SER A 35 9.15 16.03 6.63
CA SER A 35 7.88 16.74 6.82
C SER A 35 6.75 16.23 5.90
N MET A 36 6.90 15.04 5.33
CA MET A 36 5.93 14.41 4.44
C MET A 36 4.82 13.74 5.23
N GLN A 37 3.71 13.48 4.55
CA GLN A 37 2.51 12.81 5.06
C GLN A 37 2.06 11.75 4.06
N TYR A 38 1.43 10.68 4.54
CA TYR A 38 0.89 9.64 3.64
C TYR A 38 -0.18 10.24 2.70
N PRO A 39 -0.08 10.03 1.37
CA PRO A 39 -0.92 10.69 0.36
C PRO A 39 -2.33 10.06 0.23
N ALA A 40 -2.48 8.81 0.68
CA ALA A 40 -3.71 8.04 0.71
C ALA A 40 -3.74 7.20 1.99
N ASP A 41 -4.88 6.57 2.28
CA ASP A 41 -4.94 5.57 3.36
C ASP A 41 -4.04 4.40 2.96
N TYR A 42 -3.17 3.99 3.86
CA TYR A 42 -2.16 2.96 3.64
C TYR A 42 -2.30 1.85 4.66
N GLY A 43 -2.05 0.62 4.22
CA GLY A 43 -2.00 -0.56 5.05
C GLY A 43 -1.65 -1.75 4.19
N PHE A 44 -2.28 -2.89 4.45
CA PHE A 44 -1.96 -4.13 3.75
C PHE A 44 -3.21 -4.93 3.37
N ILE A 45 -3.04 -5.85 2.43
CA ILE A 45 -4.07 -6.79 2.00
C ILE A 45 -4.10 -7.97 2.98
N ASP A 46 -5.26 -8.24 3.56
CA ASP A 46 -5.44 -9.35 4.49
C ASP A 46 -5.16 -10.70 3.80
N ASP A 47 -4.57 -11.63 4.55
CA ASP A 47 -4.23 -13.00 4.13
C ASP A 47 -3.28 -13.08 2.93
N SER A 48 -2.36 -12.12 2.82
CA SER A 48 -1.35 -12.03 1.75
C SER A 48 0.07 -12.07 2.30
N LEU A 49 1.04 -12.45 1.46
CA LEU A 49 2.47 -12.44 1.79
C LEU A 49 3.27 -11.95 0.59
N GLY A 50 3.91 -10.79 0.72
CA GLY A 50 4.84 -10.18 -0.22
C GLY A 50 6.11 -11.00 -0.44
N GLN A 51 7.03 -10.46 -1.25
CA GLN A 51 8.31 -11.10 -1.54
C GLN A 51 9.34 -10.91 -0.42
N ASP A 52 9.17 -9.86 0.38
CA ASP A 52 9.94 -9.51 1.57
C ASP A 52 9.53 -10.31 2.83
N GLY A 53 8.38 -10.97 2.78
CA GLY A 53 7.83 -11.78 3.87
C GLY A 53 6.88 -11.01 4.80
N ASP A 54 6.56 -9.76 4.47
CA ASP A 54 5.48 -9.00 5.10
C ASP A 54 4.20 -9.13 4.26
N PRO A 55 3.01 -8.78 4.77
CA PRO A 55 1.81 -8.78 3.93
C PRO A 55 1.94 -7.75 2.79
N LEU A 56 1.22 -7.99 1.68
CA LEU A 56 1.29 -7.12 0.52
C LEU A 56 0.66 -5.74 0.82
N ASP A 57 1.45 -4.70 0.63
CA ASP A 57 1.06 -3.31 0.88
C ASP A 57 -0.06 -2.82 -0.06
N ALA A 58 -0.91 -1.94 0.47
CA ALA A 58 -1.98 -1.31 -0.28
C ALA A 58 -2.18 0.17 0.06
N LEU A 59 -2.53 0.95 -0.96
CA LEU A 59 -2.99 2.34 -0.91
C LEU A 59 -4.45 2.40 -1.35
N VAL A 60 -5.33 2.95 -0.52
CA VAL A 60 -6.75 3.10 -0.81
C VAL A 60 -7.07 4.56 -1.12
N ILE A 61 -7.50 4.85 -2.34
CA ILE A 61 -7.96 6.20 -2.72
C ILE A 61 -9.35 6.43 -2.11
N LEU A 62 -9.43 7.41 -1.21
CA LEU A 62 -10.65 7.82 -0.52
C LEU A 62 -10.81 9.34 -0.52
N PRO A 63 -12.05 9.86 -0.52
CA PRO A 63 -12.29 11.30 -0.38
C PRO A 63 -11.94 11.82 1.03
N PHE A 64 -12.06 10.97 2.06
CA PHE A 64 -11.76 11.31 3.44
C PHE A 64 -11.00 10.15 4.11
N PRO A 65 -10.02 10.44 4.98
CA PRO A 65 -9.27 9.41 5.68
C PRO A 65 -10.16 8.58 6.60
N THR A 66 -9.78 7.32 6.81
CA THR A 66 -10.41 6.44 7.80
C THR A 66 -9.72 6.55 9.16
N PHE A 67 -9.43 5.41 9.80
CA PHE A 67 -8.77 5.28 11.08
C PHE A 67 -7.93 3.99 11.10
N PRO A 68 -6.84 3.91 11.88
CA PRO A 68 -6.04 2.69 12.00
C PRO A 68 -6.88 1.49 12.47
N GLY A 69 -6.76 0.37 11.77
CA GLY A 69 -7.53 -0.86 11.96
C GLY A 69 -8.88 -0.90 11.22
N CYS A 70 -9.21 0.11 10.41
CA CYS A 70 -10.40 0.04 9.55
C CYS A 70 -10.16 -0.97 8.42
N VAL A 71 -11.11 -1.88 8.21
CA VAL A 71 -11.09 -2.82 7.08
C VAL A 71 -11.96 -2.28 5.95
N ILE A 72 -11.46 -2.36 4.72
CA ILE A 72 -12.15 -1.88 3.51
C ILE A 72 -12.12 -2.99 2.46
N GLU A 73 -13.29 -3.41 1.98
CA GLU A 73 -13.37 -4.26 0.80
C GLU A 73 -13.01 -3.44 -0.44
N CYS A 74 -11.96 -3.87 -1.14
CA CYS A 74 -11.28 -3.12 -2.18
C CYS A 74 -11.21 -3.89 -3.50
N ARG A 75 -10.91 -3.15 -4.57
CA ARG A 75 -10.46 -3.70 -5.85
C ARG A 75 -9.24 -2.93 -6.34
N ALA A 76 -8.28 -3.65 -6.91
CA ALA A 76 -7.09 -3.05 -7.49
C ALA A 76 -7.42 -2.23 -8.75
N ILE A 77 -6.68 -1.14 -8.95
CA ILE A 77 -6.67 -0.34 -10.16
C ILE A 77 -5.25 -0.18 -10.73
N GLY A 78 -4.21 -0.52 -9.97
CA GLY A 78 -2.84 -0.55 -10.43
C GLY A 78 -1.89 -0.93 -9.31
N MET A 79 -0.59 -0.86 -9.57
CA MET A 79 0.43 -1.15 -8.59
C MET A 79 1.62 -0.22 -8.80
N PHE A 80 2.17 0.28 -7.70
CA PHE A 80 3.44 1.00 -7.70
C PHE A 80 4.55 0.01 -7.35
N THR A 81 5.51 -0.15 -8.27
CA THR A 81 6.63 -1.06 -8.10
C THR A 81 7.87 -0.28 -7.76
N MET A 82 8.55 -0.68 -6.69
CA MET A 82 9.81 -0.10 -6.24
C MET A 82 10.68 -1.13 -5.53
N THR A 83 11.94 -0.82 -5.37
CA THR A 83 12.90 -1.61 -4.59
C THR A 83 13.53 -0.70 -3.55
N ASP A 84 13.65 -1.18 -2.32
CA ASP A 84 14.35 -0.50 -1.23
C ASP A 84 15.46 -1.39 -0.64
N GLU A 85 16.02 -0.98 0.50
CA GLU A 85 17.09 -1.73 1.18
C GLU A 85 16.74 -3.18 1.55
N ALA A 86 15.46 -3.55 1.64
CA ALA A 86 14.97 -4.86 2.05
C ALA A 86 14.56 -5.76 0.86
N GLY A 87 14.42 -5.21 -0.35
CA GLY A 87 14.02 -5.95 -1.54
C GLY A 87 12.92 -5.25 -2.34
N GLY A 88 12.14 -6.03 -3.09
CA GLY A 88 10.97 -5.52 -3.81
C GLY A 88 9.87 -5.11 -2.84
N ASP A 89 9.34 -3.91 -3.01
CA ASP A 89 8.39 -3.24 -2.12
C ASP A 89 7.17 -2.74 -2.92
N ASP A 90 6.42 -3.69 -3.49
CA ASP A 90 5.25 -3.42 -4.34
C ASP A 90 4.06 -2.91 -3.50
N LYS A 91 3.36 -1.90 -4.01
CA LYS A 91 2.18 -1.30 -3.35
C LYS A 91 0.98 -1.31 -4.27
N ILE A 92 -0.06 -2.03 -3.89
CA ILE A 92 -1.30 -2.10 -4.65
C ILE A 92 -2.07 -0.78 -4.49
N LEU A 93 -2.39 -0.12 -5.61
CA LEU A 93 -3.32 1.01 -5.61
C LEU A 93 -4.74 0.48 -5.83
N CYS A 94 -5.64 0.83 -4.93
CA CYS A 94 -7.00 0.31 -4.92
C CYS A 94 -8.04 1.37 -4.52
N VAL A 95 -9.30 0.99 -4.74
CA VAL A 95 -10.49 1.78 -4.40
C VAL A 95 -11.53 0.87 -3.73
N PRO A 96 -12.45 1.40 -2.92
CA PRO A 96 -13.56 0.62 -2.38
C PRO A 96 -14.36 -0.08 -3.50
N SER A 97 -14.61 -1.37 -3.33
CA SER A 97 -15.36 -2.21 -4.29
C SER A 97 -16.83 -1.79 -4.43
N THR A 98 -17.41 -1.27 -3.34
CA THR A 98 -18.85 -1.03 -3.20
C THR A 98 -19.28 0.42 -3.45
N ASP A 99 -18.33 1.35 -3.66
CA ASP A 99 -18.64 2.78 -3.84
C ASP A 99 -18.84 3.13 -5.32
N PRO A 100 -20.08 3.40 -5.78
CA PRO A 100 -20.35 3.72 -7.19
C PRO A 100 -19.66 5.02 -7.64
N ARG A 101 -19.26 5.89 -6.72
CA ARG A 101 -18.50 7.11 -7.05
C ARG A 101 -17.12 6.79 -7.65
N GLN A 102 -16.58 5.61 -7.36
CA GLN A 102 -15.27 5.16 -7.82
C GLN A 102 -15.32 4.28 -9.08
N GLU A 103 -16.50 4.04 -9.66
CA GLU A 103 -16.65 3.19 -10.86
C GLU A 103 -15.87 3.68 -12.08
N HIS A 104 -15.53 4.96 -12.14
CA HIS A 104 -14.73 5.50 -13.25
C HIS A 104 -13.24 5.14 -13.16
N LEU A 105 -12.75 4.73 -11.98
CA LEU A 105 -11.36 4.31 -11.79
C LEU A 105 -11.25 2.80 -12.02
N GLN A 106 -10.90 2.37 -13.23
CA GLN A 106 -10.83 0.94 -13.59
C GLN A 106 -9.41 0.42 -13.77
N ASP A 107 -8.50 1.29 -14.20
CA ASP A 107 -7.08 1.01 -14.37
C ASP A 107 -6.24 2.25 -13.98
N ILE A 108 -4.93 2.11 -13.99
CA ILE A 108 -4.00 3.14 -13.52
C ILE A 108 -4.09 4.42 -14.35
N GLY A 109 -4.44 4.30 -15.63
CA GLY A 109 -4.64 5.41 -16.55
C GLY A 109 -5.86 6.28 -16.26
N ASP A 110 -6.78 5.82 -15.40
CA ASP A 110 -7.95 6.61 -14.98
C ASP A 110 -7.63 7.53 -13.79
N VAL A 111 -6.48 7.34 -13.14
CA VAL A 111 -6.02 8.17 -12.02
C VAL A 111 -5.34 9.43 -12.57
N ALA A 112 -5.60 10.58 -11.94
CA ALA A 112 -4.98 11.82 -12.37
C ALA A 112 -3.44 11.74 -12.23
N GLN A 113 -2.73 12.18 -13.26
CA GLN A 113 -1.27 12.10 -13.31
C GLN A 113 -0.60 12.78 -12.10
N PHE A 114 -1.15 13.90 -11.59
CA PHE A 114 -0.59 14.57 -10.42
C PHE A 114 -0.76 13.74 -9.14
N ASP A 115 -1.84 12.98 -8.99
CA ASP A 115 -2.04 12.09 -7.84
C ASP A 115 -1.04 10.94 -7.88
N LEU A 116 -0.83 10.33 -9.06
CA LEU A 116 0.19 9.30 -9.26
C LEU A 116 1.60 9.81 -8.97
N SER A 117 1.92 11.02 -9.42
CA SER A 117 3.20 11.66 -9.16
C SER A 117 3.40 12.03 -7.70
N GLU A 118 2.35 12.45 -6.98
CA GLU A 118 2.42 12.72 -5.55
C GLU A 118 2.71 11.44 -4.75
N ILE A 119 2.00 10.35 -5.07
CA ILE A 119 2.21 9.04 -4.42
C ILE A 119 3.63 8.52 -4.70
N GLN A 120 4.07 8.55 -5.95
CA GLN A 120 5.43 8.13 -6.31
C GLN A 120 6.48 8.95 -5.56
N HIS A 121 6.36 10.27 -5.58
CA HIS A 121 7.31 11.15 -4.90
C HIS A 121 7.38 10.88 -3.38
N PHE A 122 6.23 10.58 -2.75
CA PHE A 122 6.19 10.19 -1.34
C PHE A 122 7.09 8.99 -1.07
N PHE A 123 6.89 7.87 -1.78
CA PHE A 123 7.65 6.66 -1.49
C PHE A 123 9.14 6.76 -1.85
N GLU A 124 9.48 7.52 -2.88
CA GLU A 124 10.88 7.80 -3.23
C GLU A 124 11.61 8.67 -2.19
N SER A 125 10.88 9.47 -1.41
CA SER A 125 11.48 10.55 -0.60
C SER A 125 11.25 10.44 0.91
N TYR A 126 10.22 9.74 1.39
CA TYR A 126 9.81 9.83 2.79
C TYR A 126 10.88 9.31 3.77
N LYS A 127 11.69 8.34 3.34
CA LYS A 127 12.84 7.76 4.06
C LYS A 127 14.14 8.58 3.93
N ALA A 128 14.18 9.70 3.19
CA ALA A 128 15.43 10.39 2.84
C ALA A 128 16.26 10.90 4.03
N LEU A 129 15.63 11.12 5.20
CA LEU A 129 16.31 11.54 6.44
C LEU A 129 16.42 10.40 7.46
N GLU A 130 16.06 9.17 7.09
CA GLU A 130 16.21 7.98 7.93
C GLU A 130 17.63 7.42 7.82
N PRO A 131 18.35 7.22 8.94
CA PRO A 131 19.70 6.69 8.90
C PRO A 131 19.76 5.28 8.28
N GLY A 132 20.55 5.13 7.21
CA GLY A 132 20.83 3.83 6.60
C GLY A 132 19.76 3.31 5.63
N LYS A 133 18.80 4.15 5.23
CA LYS A 133 17.77 3.78 4.25
C LYS A 133 17.99 4.45 2.90
N SER A 134 17.55 3.78 1.84
CA SER A 134 17.64 4.28 0.47
C SER A 134 16.59 3.61 -0.40
N VAL A 135 16.10 4.35 -1.38
CA VAL A 135 15.24 3.80 -2.44
C VAL A 135 16.10 3.63 -3.69
N GLU A 136 15.99 2.48 -4.36
CA GLU A 136 16.70 2.24 -5.62
C GLU A 136 16.03 2.99 -6.79
N GLU A 137 16.81 3.32 -7.82
CA GLU A 137 16.26 3.90 -9.05
C GLU A 137 15.42 2.87 -9.81
N GLY A 138 14.37 3.33 -10.51
CA GLY A 138 13.54 2.47 -11.38
C GLY A 138 12.12 2.20 -10.87
N SER A 139 11.65 2.97 -9.89
CA SER A 139 10.24 2.94 -9.49
C SER A 139 9.33 3.26 -10.68
N HIS A 140 8.20 2.56 -10.80
CA HIS A 140 7.24 2.79 -11.88
C HIS A 140 5.85 2.28 -11.53
N TRP A 141 4.87 2.76 -12.29
CA TRP A 141 3.50 2.30 -12.21
C TRP A 141 3.22 1.19 -13.22
N VAL A 142 2.48 0.18 -12.80
CA VAL A 142 1.91 -0.85 -13.67
C VAL A 142 0.38 -0.89 -13.52
N GLY A 143 -0.28 -1.48 -14.53
CA GLY A 143 -1.72 -1.52 -14.61
C GLY A 143 -2.36 -2.51 -13.65
N ARG A 144 -3.69 -2.52 -13.68
CA ARG A 144 -4.51 -3.43 -12.86
C ARG A 144 -4.20 -4.91 -13.10
N ALA A 145 -3.87 -5.30 -14.33
CA ALA A 145 -3.65 -6.71 -14.66
C ALA A 145 -2.43 -7.27 -13.92
N GLU A 146 -1.33 -6.54 -13.91
CA GLU A 146 -0.12 -6.88 -13.18
C GLU A 146 -0.35 -6.85 -11.67
N ALA A 147 -1.12 -5.88 -11.17
CA ALA A 147 -1.52 -5.81 -9.76
C ALA A 147 -2.31 -7.06 -9.33
N GLU A 148 -3.30 -7.50 -10.12
CA GLU A 148 -4.09 -8.70 -9.82
C GLU A 148 -3.24 -9.99 -9.85
N VAL A 149 -2.18 -10.03 -10.68
CA VAL A 149 -1.22 -11.15 -10.68
C VAL A 149 -0.41 -11.19 -9.38
N GLU A 150 0.10 -10.05 -8.92
CA GLU A 150 0.90 -10.00 -7.68
C GLU A 150 0.04 -10.29 -6.43
N ILE A 151 -1.21 -9.85 -6.42
CA ILE A 151 -2.16 -10.18 -5.33
C ILE A 151 -2.38 -11.69 -5.26
N GLU A 152 -2.66 -12.35 -6.38
CA GLU A 152 -2.85 -13.81 -6.38
C GLU A 152 -1.57 -14.55 -5.96
N ALA A 153 -0.41 -14.09 -6.44
CA ALA A 153 0.88 -14.64 -6.02
C ALA A 153 1.09 -14.49 -4.51
N SER A 154 0.71 -13.35 -3.94
CA SER A 154 0.81 -13.07 -2.51
C SER A 154 -0.14 -13.94 -1.68
N PHE A 155 -1.37 -14.15 -2.14
CA PHE A 155 -2.30 -15.09 -1.50
C PHE A 155 -1.78 -16.53 -1.57
N GLN A 156 -1.15 -16.92 -2.68
CA GLN A 156 -0.56 -18.25 -2.80
C GLN A 156 0.60 -18.43 -1.82
N ARG A 157 1.50 -17.44 -1.72
CA ARG A 157 2.62 -17.46 -0.76
C ARG A 157 2.13 -17.54 0.69
N PHE A 158 1.10 -16.78 1.06
CA PHE A 158 0.48 -16.85 2.39
C PHE A 158 -0.05 -18.26 2.71
N ARG A 159 -0.77 -18.89 1.76
CA ARG A 159 -1.27 -20.26 1.91
C ARG A 159 -0.14 -21.28 2.07
N ASP A 160 0.91 -21.16 1.26
CA ASP A 160 2.05 -22.09 1.29
C ASP A 160 2.88 -21.94 2.56
N ASN A 161 2.95 -20.73 3.14
CA ASN A 161 3.63 -20.47 4.40
C ASN A 161 2.80 -20.87 5.64
N GLY A 162 1.48 -21.02 5.48
CA GLY A 162 0.56 -21.36 6.57
C GLY A 162 0.14 -20.16 7.43
N GLY A 163 0.24 -18.94 6.91
CA GLY A 163 -0.04 -17.69 7.61
C GLY A 163 1.17 -16.75 7.69
N TYR A 164 1.04 -15.70 8.52
CA TYR A 164 2.12 -14.80 8.92
C TYR A 164 3.09 -15.44 9.94
#